data_AF-A0A8E5HP29-F1
#
_entry.id   AF-A0A8E5HP29-F1
#
_cell.length_a   1.000
_cell.length_b   1.000
_cell.length_c   1.000
_cell.angle_alpha   90.00
_cell.angle_beta   90.00
_cell.angle_gamma   90.00
#
_symmetry.space_group_name_H-M   'P 1'
#
loop_
_entity.id
_entity.type
_entity.pdbx_description
1 polymer ?
#
loop_
_entity_poly.entity_id
_entity_poly.type
_entity_poly.pdbx_seq_one_letter_code
_entity_poly.pdbx_strand_id
1 'polypeptide(L)'
;MASSDCHFYGPEEEKQRLEARVEKFDASAWLRQRNTLLFGCPSRKPSAFIDSSSSRLHNPYAGVGYAWQLTETLEAFLTRLPPATTDRTDDVPWIFICNPYVSSRERQTRDGGPLEGNQDEAPAEKGGQLHLVARGAAERLELLADLTQKVTSSGASPTFIARELSSARAQAAADILNLAHAGRVRTGKWMLFHPAVAVNEVWELVARATANNELGVAAKVAPRAPFDDVRSDRLVCIYTADFMDRCDVGRVLKRLRELKLAGSDQRRIYYKPDIYTYIGISSGNPWGLSASIYNSGDFS
;
A
#
# COMPACT_ATOMS: atom_id res chain seq x y z
N MET A 1 -7.63 -7.30 71.83
CA MET A 1 -6.35 -6.58 71.69
C MET A 1 -5.85 -6.80 70.27
N ALA A 2 -5.54 -5.67 69.61
CA ALA A 2 -4.86 -5.43 68.35
C ALA A 2 -5.30 -6.19 67.07
N SER A 3 -6.03 -5.43 66.25
CA SER A 3 -6.24 -5.61 64.80
C SER A 3 -4.89 -5.60 64.07
N SER A 4 -4.66 -6.57 63.20
CA SER A 4 -3.54 -6.62 62.27
C SER A 4 -3.91 -5.80 61.04
N ASP A 5 -3.58 -4.51 61.03
CA ASP A 5 -3.72 -3.67 59.85
C ASP A 5 -2.75 -4.15 58.77
N CYS A 6 -3.32 -4.76 57.73
CA CYS A 6 -2.61 -5.17 56.53
C CYS A 6 -2.21 -3.90 55.76
N HIS A 7 -0.92 -3.56 55.76
CA HIS A 7 -0.37 -2.41 55.05
C HIS A 7 -0.47 -2.69 53.53
N PHE A 8 -1.58 -2.26 52.93
CA PHE A 8 -1.94 -2.48 51.51
C PHE A 8 -0.97 -1.80 50.53
N TYR A 9 -0.27 -0.77 50.98
CA TYR A 9 0.77 -0.08 50.24
C TYR A 9 2.11 -0.70 50.66
N GLY A 10 3.06 -0.97 49.78
CA GLY A 10 4.32 -1.65 50.15
C GLY A 10 5.13 -0.93 51.24
N PRO A 11 6.28 -1.50 51.67
CA PRO A 11 7.18 -0.83 52.61
C PRO A 11 7.52 0.60 52.15
N GLU A 12 7.53 1.56 53.08
CA GLU A 12 7.63 3.01 52.78
C GLU A 12 8.89 3.35 51.96
N GLU A 13 9.96 2.58 52.15
CA GLU A 13 11.20 2.68 51.39
C GLU A 13 11.02 2.39 49.90
N GLU A 14 10.14 1.44 49.55
CA GLU A 14 9.82 1.08 48.17
C GLU A 14 8.93 2.14 47.52
N LYS A 15 8.00 2.71 48.28
CA LYS A 15 7.16 3.83 47.84
C LYS A 15 8.00 5.06 47.51
N GLN A 16 8.90 5.46 48.41
CA GLN A 16 9.82 6.58 48.17
C GLN A 16 10.73 6.34 46.95
N ARG A 17 11.19 5.09 46.76
CA ARG A 17 11.96 4.72 45.57
C ARG A 17 11.15 4.85 44.28
N LEU A 18 9.88 4.46 44.28
CA LEU A 18 9.01 4.58 43.12
C LEU A 18 8.64 6.04 42.83
N GLU A 19 8.33 6.82 43.85
CA GLU A 19 8.04 8.26 43.74
C GLU A 19 9.26 9.01 43.18
N ALA A 20 10.47 8.73 43.69
CA ALA A 20 11.71 9.31 43.16
C ALA A 20 11.99 8.90 41.70
N ARG A 21 11.52 7.72 41.26
CA ARG A 21 11.61 7.29 39.86
C ARG A 21 10.61 8.00 38.97
N VAL A 22 9.40 8.26 39.46
CA VAL A 22 8.37 9.02 38.74
C VAL A 22 8.79 10.49 38.61
N GLU A 23 9.34 11.08 39.66
CA GLU A 23 9.81 12.47 39.65
C GLU A 23 10.98 12.68 38.68
N LYS A 24 11.87 11.69 38.57
CA LYS A 24 12.98 11.69 37.60
C LYS A 24 12.58 11.22 36.19
N PHE A 25 11.35 10.75 36.01
CA PHE A 25 10.88 10.28 34.72
C PHE A 25 10.43 11.47 33.86
N ASP A 26 11.30 11.88 32.94
CA ASP A 26 10.92 12.85 31.92
C ASP A 26 10.01 12.17 30.88
N ALA A 27 8.71 12.28 31.10
CA ALA A 27 7.69 11.79 30.17
C ALA A 27 7.85 12.37 28.76
N SER A 28 8.39 13.59 28.63
CA SER A 28 8.61 14.26 27.35
C SER A 28 9.86 13.74 26.64
N ALA A 29 10.96 13.46 27.35
CA ALA A 29 12.11 12.76 26.78
C ALA A 29 11.77 11.31 26.42
N TRP A 30 11.03 10.60 27.28
CA TRP A 30 10.55 9.25 26.97
C TRP A 30 9.61 9.24 25.76
N LEU A 31 8.72 10.24 25.64
CA LEU A 31 7.92 10.43 24.43
C LEU A 31 8.81 10.73 23.21
N ARG A 32 9.81 11.61 23.31
CA ARG A 32 10.74 11.92 22.21
C ARG A 32 11.55 10.71 21.76
N GLN A 33 11.93 9.84 22.71
CA GLN A 33 12.73 8.64 22.46
C GLN A 33 11.90 7.45 21.96
N ARG A 34 10.57 7.45 22.17
CA ARG A 34 9.61 6.49 21.57
C ARG A 34 8.90 7.03 20.32
N ASN A 35 8.75 8.34 20.16
CA ASN A 35 8.17 8.99 18.97
C ASN A 35 9.10 8.93 17.75
N THR A 36 10.31 8.42 17.88
CA THR A 36 11.13 7.98 16.74
C THR A 36 10.61 6.68 16.12
N LEU A 37 9.74 5.91 16.78
CA LEU A 37 9.25 4.62 16.29
C LEU A 37 7.73 4.52 16.10
N LEU A 38 6.92 5.43 16.67
CA LEU A 38 5.46 5.43 16.47
C LEU A 38 4.92 6.87 16.33
N PHE A 39 4.46 7.19 15.11
CA PHE A 39 3.54 8.28 14.76
C PHE A 39 3.95 9.73 15.08
N GLY A 40 5.02 10.16 14.41
CA GLY A 40 5.25 11.56 14.03
C GLY A 40 4.99 11.81 12.53
N CYS A 41 4.13 11.04 11.88
CA CYS A 41 3.78 11.32 10.48
C CYS A 41 2.95 12.61 10.47
N PRO A 42 3.36 13.67 9.74
CA PRO A 42 2.63 14.91 9.70
C PRO A 42 1.17 14.66 9.31
N SER A 43 0.24 14.83 10.23
CA SER A 43 -1.15 15.02 9.86
C SER A 43 -1.21 16.39 9.20
N ARG A 44 -1.46 16.42 7.89
CA ARG A 44 -1.67 17.68 7.17
C ARG A 44 -2.85 18.38 7.84
N LYS A 45 -2.62 19.56 8.39
CA LYS A 45 -3.71 20.44 8.85
C LYS A 45 -4.67 20.61 7.68
N PRO A 46 -6.01 20.61 7.88
CA PRO A 46 -6.92 21.04 6.84
C PRO A 46 -6.40 22.38 6.34
N SER A 47 -6.18 22.47 5.03
CA SER A 47 -5.61 23.65 4.40
C SER A 47 -6.45 24.87 4.77
N ALA A 48 -5.98 25.67 5.72
CA ALA A 48 -6.35 27.07 5.77
C ALA A 48 -5.85 27.65 4.44
N PHE A 49 -6.79 27.96 3.55
CA PHE A 49 -6.62 28.71 2.29
C PHE A 49 -5.23 28.59 1.66
N ILE A 50 -5.07 27.63 0.75
CA ILE A 50 -3.96 27.68 -0.22
C ILE A 50 -4.07 29.01 -0.94
N ASP A 51 -3.01 29.81 -0.79
CA ASP A 51 -2.81 31.07 -1.49
C ASP A 51 -2.99 30.86 -3.00
N SER A 52 -3.85 31.67 -3.62
CA SER A 52 -4.43 31.47 -4.95
C SER A 52 -3.46 31.82 -6.09
N SER A 53 -2.16 31.55 -5.91
CA SER A 53 -1.15 31.76 -6.93
C SER A 53 -0.45 30.44 -7.30
N SER A 54 -1.02 29.74 -8.30
CA SER A 54 -0.32 28.80 -9.20
C SER A 54 -0.05 27.33 -8.76
N SER A 55 -0.92 26.66 -8.00
CA SER A 55 -0.92 25.18 -8.03
C SER A 55 -1.77 24.68 -9.21
N ARG A 56 -1.17 24.50 -10.39
CA ARG A 56 -1.86 23.85 -11.53
C ARG A 56 -2.23 22.42 -11.13
N LEU A 57 -3.52 22.10 -11.16
CA LEU A 57 -3.99 20.72 -11.00
C LEU A 57 -3.38 19.83 -12.08
N HIS A 58 -2.99 18.63 -11.71
CA HIS A 58 -2.30 17.69 -12.59
C HIS A 58 -3.12 16.41 -12.76
N ASN A 59 -3.30 15.95 -14.00
CA ASN A 59 -3.95 14.67 -14.27
C ASN A 59 -3.07 13.80 -15.18
N PRO A 60 -2.39 12.77 -14.65
CA PRO A 60 -1.59 11.84 -15.48
C PRO A 60 -2.45 11.01 -16.44
N TYR A 61 -3.77 10.94 -16.22
CA TYR A 61 -4.71 10.22 -17.07
C TYR A 61 -5.51 11.14 -18.01
N ALA A 62 -5.01 12.34 -18.28
CA ALA A 62 -5.66 13.27 -19.19
C ALA A 62 -5.89 12.63 -20.58
N GLY A 63 -7.11 12.69 -21.08
CA GLY A 63 -7.52 12.11 -22.38
C GLY A 63 -7.81 10.61 -22.36
N VAL A 64 -7.65 9.92 -21.22
CA VAL A 64 -7.97 8.49 -21.08
C VAL A 64 -9.47 8.33 -20.78
N GLY A 65 -10.22 7.75 -21.72
CA GLY A 65 -11.68 7.65 -21.63
C GLY A 65 -12.20 6.88 -20.42
N TYR A 66 -11.43 5.93 -19.89
CA TYR A 66 -11.76 5.14 -18.69
C TYR A 66 -11.21 5.74 -17.39
N ALA A 67 -10.76 7.00 -17.39
CA ALA A 67 -10.28 7.70 -16.22
C ALA A 67 -11.06 9.00 -15.98
N TRP A 68 -11.05 9.47 -14.74
CA TRP A 68 -11.57 10.78 -14.38
C TRP A 68 -10.80 11.91 -15.08
N GLN A 69 -11.53 12.86 -15.66
CA GLN A 69 -10.98 14.04 -16.31
C GLN A 69 -11.21 15.30 -15.47
N LEU A 70 -10.25 16.24 -15.47
CA LEU A 70 -10.42 17.52 -14.76
C LEU A 70 -11.48 18.43 -15.43
N THR A 71 -11.88 18.08 -16.66
CA THR A 71 -12.92 18.77 -17.44
C THR A 71 -14.33 18.32 -17.09
N GLU A 72 -14.50 17.29 -16.27
CA GLU A 72 -15.81 16.81 -15.79
C GLU A 72 -15.91 16.88 -14.28
N THR A 73 -17.15 16.98 -13.76
CA THR A 73 -17.39 16.88 -12.32
C THR A 73 -17.21 15.44 -11.85
N LEU A 74 -16.95 15.27 -10.56
CA LEU A 74 -16.83 13.92 -9.98
C LEU A 74 -18.14 13.12 -10.10
N GLU A 75 -19.30 13.77 -9.97
CA GLU A 75 -20.61 13.12 -10.18
C GLU A 75 -20.78 12.62 -11.62
N ALA A 76 -20.38 13.44 -12.60
CA ALA A 76 -20.46 13.07 -14.00
C ALA A 76 -19.57 11.85 -14.29
N PHE A 77 -18.36 11.82 -13.73
CA PHE A 77 -17.46 10.67 -13.82
C PHE A 77 -18.05 9.39 -13.21
N LEU A 78 -18.57 9.47 -11.97
CA LEU A 78 -19.17 8.32 -11.29
C LEU A 78 -20.42 7.79 -12.01
N THR A 79 -21.19 8.68 -12.64
CA THR A 79 -22.35 8.32 -13.46
C THR A 79 -21.92 7.71 -14.80
N ARG A 80 -20.86 8.25 -15.41
CA ARG A 80 -20.33 7.81 -16.71
C ARG A 80 -19.66 6.44 -16.64
N LEU A 81 -18.98 6.12 -15.54
CA LEU A 81 -18.25 4.87 -15.34
C LEU A 81 -18.57 4.21 -13.98
N PRO A 82 -19.80 3.70 -13.76
CA PRO A 82 -20.11 2.95 -12.55
C PRO A 82 -19.46 1.56 -12.66
N PRO A 83 -18.61 1.14 -11.71
CA PRO A 83 -17.88 -0.13 -11.81
C PRO A 83 -18.79 -1.37 -11.85
N ALA A 84 -19.99 -1.31 -11.25
CA ALA A 84 -20.93 -2.43 -11.27
C ALA A 84 -21.56 -2.70 -12.65
N THR A 85 -21.66 -1.68 -13.51
CA THR A 85 -22.37 -1.76 -14.80
C THR A 85 -21.48 -1.50 -16.01
N THR A 86 -20.26 -0.98 -15.80
CA THR A 86 -19.26 -0.79 -16.87
C THR A 86 -18.61 -2.12 -17.17
N ASP A 87 -18.77 -2.64 -18.38
CA ASP A 87 -18.14 -3.90 -18.80
C ASP A 87 -16.64 -3.73 -19.04
N ARG A 88 -15.87 -4.73 -18.60
CA ARG A 88 -14.42 -4.79 -18.84
C ARG A 88 -14.17 -5.21 -20.28
N THR A 89 -13.52 -4.33 -21.02
CA THR A 89 -13.07 -4.54 -22.40
C THR A 89 -11.59 -4.17 -22.53
N ASP A 90 -10.98 -4.41 -23.69
CA ASP A 90 -9.60 -3.99 -23.96
C ASP A 90 -9.46 -2.45 -23.93
N ASP A 91 -10.54 -1.73 -24.26
CA ASP A 91 -10.60 -0.27 -24.21
C ASP A 91 -10.92 0.27 -22.81
N VAL A 92 -11.49 -0.55 -21.93
CA VAL A 92 -11.83 -0.21 -20.54
C VAL A 92 -11.35 -1.33 -19.61
N PRO A 93 -10.02 -1.52 -19.47
CA PRO A 93 -9.48 -2.58 -18.64
C PRO A 93 -9.66 -2.29 -17.15
N TRP A 94 -9.68 -1.01 -16.79
CA TRP A 94 -9.77 -0.47 -15.43
C TRP A 94 -10.50 0.88 -15.45
N ILE A 95 -11.08 1.28 -14.31
CA ILE A 95 -11.55 2.65 -14.11
C ILE A 95 -10.59 3.36 -13.16
N PHE A 96 -10.06 4.52 -13.56
CA PHE A 96 -9.02 5.24 -12.82
C PHE A 96 -9.48 6.61 -12.31
N ILE A 97 -8.93 7.00 -11.16
CA ILE A 97 -8.98 8.38 -10.67
C ILE A 97 -7.62 8.78 -10.10
N CYS A 98 -7.16 9.99 -10.41
CA CYS A 98 -5.94 10.55 -9.84
C CYS A 98 -6.24 11.50 -8.68
N ASN A 99 -5.25 11.69 -7.82
CA ASN A 99 -5.21 12.82 -6.91
C ASN A 99 -4.58 14.02 -7.65
N PRO A 100 -5.33 15.11 -7.91
CA PRO A 100 -4.90 16.17 -8.80
C PRO A 100 -3.87 17.13 -8.19
N TYR A 101 -3.58 16.98 -6.89
CA TYR A 101 -2.67 17.83 -6.15
C TYR A 101 -1.24 17.27 -6.06
N VAL A 102 -1.01 16.05 -6.56
CA VAL A 102 0.30 15.40 -6.56
C VAL A 102 1.04 15.78 -7.83
N SER A 103 2.04 16.66 -7.71
CA SER A 103 2.87 17.11 -8.82
C SER A 103 3.86 16.04 -9.31
N SER A 104 4.19 16.09 -10.61
CA SER A 104 5.37 15.44 -11.22
C SER A 104 5.34 13.91 -11.34
N ARG A 105 4.21 13.36 -11.77
CA ARG A 105 4.12 11.95 -12.19
C ARG A 105 3.60 11.85 -13.61
N GLU A 106 4.31 11.11 -14.46
CA GLU A 106 3.96 10.93 -15.86
C GLU A 106 3.24 9.58 -16.03
N ARG A 107 2.36 9.47 -17.03
CA ARG A 107 1.81 8.17 -17.41
C ARG A 107 2.96 7.30 -17.95
N GLN A 108 2.98 6.02 -17.59
CA GLN A 108 3.86 5.07 -18.28
C GLN A 108 3.41 4.98 -19.74
N THR A 109 4.28 5.35 -20.67
CA THR A 109 4.07 5.09 -22.10
C THR A 109 4.05 3.58 -22.32
N ARG A 110 3.21 3.12 -23.25
CA ARG A 110 3.10 1.71 -23.69
C ARG A 110 4.36 1.27 -24.48
N ASP A 111 5.56 1.56 -23.98
CA ASP A 111 6.79 1.07 -24.59
C ASP A 111 7.06 -0.34 -24.10
N GLY A 112 6.53 -1.33 -24.84
CA GLY A 112 6.97 -2.72 -25.04
C GLY A 112 7.88 -3.44 -24.03
N GLY A 113 7.79 -3.15 -22.73
CA GLY A 113 8.52 -3.82 -21.65
C GLY A 113 7.81 -5.08 -21.14
N PRO A 114 8.53 -5.98 -20.45
CA PRO A 114 8.13 -7.38 -20.30
C PRO A 114 6.88 -7.54 -19.41
N LEU A 115 6.00 -8.45 -19.86
CA LEU A 115 4.70 -8.86 -19.32
C LEU A 115 3.50 -7.99 -19.79
N GLU A 116 2.99 -8.38 -20.95
CA GLU A 116 1.66 -8.07 -21.48
C GLU A 116 0.59 -8.30 -20.38
N GLY A 117 -0.11 -7.25 -19.96
CA GLY A 117 -1.14 -7.30 -18.90
C GLY A 117 -0.85 -6.53 -17.60
N ASN A 118 0.39 -6.03 -17.39
CA ASN A 118 0.78 -5.29 -16.16
C ASN A 118 1.01 -3.78 -16.38
N GLN A 119 0.48 -3.21 -17.47
CA GLN A 119 0.74 -1.82 -17.89
C GLN A 119 -0.18 -0.78 -17.19
N ASP A 120 -1.18 -1.23 -16.44
CA ASP A 120 -2.24 -0.40 -15.84
C ASP A 120 -2.01 -0.17 -14.34
N GLU A 121 -0.82 0.28 -13.97
CA GLU A 121 -0.45 0.60 -12.58
C GLU A 121 -0.43 2.12 -12.32
N ALA A 122 0.08 2.54 -11.16
CA ALA A 122 0.09 3.96 -10.80
C ALA A 122 0.93 4.81 -11.77
N PRO A 123 0.69 6.13 -11.81
CA PRO A 123 1.52 7.06 -12.57
C PRO A 123 2.99 6.97 -12.15
N ALA A 124 3.88 6.84 -13.12
CA ALA A 124 5.30 6.71 -12.90
C ALA A 124 5.90 7.98 -12.29
N GLU A 125 6.88 7.78 -11.41
CA GLU A 125 7.75 8.86 -10.96
C GLU A 125 8.67 9.29 -12.11
N LYS A 126 8.87 10.60 -12.27
CA LYS A 126 9.78 11.15 -13.29
C LYS A 126 11.20 10.61 -13.12
N GLY A 127 11.76 10.09 -14.21
CA GLY A 127 13.08 9.44 -14.21
C GLY A 127 13.07 8.01 -13.65
N GLY A 128 11.91 7.38 -13.54
CA GLY A 128 11.77 5.95 -13.23
C GLY A 128 12.43 5.06 -14.28
N GLN A 129 13.21 4.09 -13.82
CA GLN A 129 13.96 3.15 -14.66
C GLN A 129 13.29 1.77 -14.68
N LEU A 130 11.98 1.73 -14.99
CA LEU A 130 11.15 0.52 -14.85
C LEU A 130 11.76 -0.70 -15.57
N HIS A 131 12.16 -0.55 -16.82
CA HIS A 131 12.71 -1.66 -17.60
C HIS A 131 13.98 -2.26 -16.96
N LEU A 132 14.90 -1.40 -16.49
CA LEU A 132 16.14 -1.84 -15.85
C LEU A 132 15.86 -2.53 -14.51
N VAL A 133 14.94 -1.98 -13.70
CA VAL A 133 14.52 -2.58 -12.44
C VAL A 133 13.85 -3.93 -12.67
N ALA A 134 12.90 -4.01 -13.59
CA ALA A 134 12.16 -5.23 -13.89
C ALA A 134 13.10 -6.35 -14.37
N ARG A 135 14.05 -6.01 -15.25
CA ARG A 135 15.08 -6.95 -15.70
C ARG A 135 15.97 -7.43 -14.55
N GLY A 136 16.53 -6.52 -13.74
CA GLY A 136 17.39 -6.91 -12.62
C GLY A 136 16.64 -7.71 -11.55
N ALA A 137 15.36 -7.42 -11.33
CA ALA A 137 14.51 -8.19 -10.45
C ALA A 137 14.20 -9.60 -11.02
N ALA A 138 13.99 -9.74 -12.32
CA ALA A 138 13.84 -11.03 -12.98
C ALA A 138 15.13 -11.88 -12.86
N GLU A 139 16.30 -11.30 -13.14
CA GLU A 139 17.61 -11.96 -12.94
C GLU A 139 17.79 -12.42 -11.48
N ARG A 140 17.35 -11.59 -10.51
CA ARG A 140 17.41 -11.96 -9.09
C ARG A 140 16.50 -13.15 -8.72
N LEU A 141 15.35 -13.26 -9.38
CA LEU A 141 14.41 -14.37 -9.23
C LEU A 141 14.93 -15.65 -9.89
N GLU A 142 15.63 -15.55 -11.02
CA GLU A 142 16.32 -16.68 -11.66
C GLU A 142 17.40 -17.25 -10.73
N LEU A 143 18.23 -16.41 -10.13
CA LEU A 143 19.23 -16.84 -9.14
C LEU A 143 18.60 -17.55 -7.94
N LEU A 144 17.42 -17.11 -7.49
CA LEU A 144 16.68 -17.77 -6.43
C LEU A 144 16.14 -19.15 -6.87
N ALA A 145 15.66 -19.26 -8.10
CA ALA A 145 15.19 -20.52 -8.67
C ALA A 145 16.33 -21.54 -8.76
N ASP A 146 17.49 -21.11 -9.29
CA ASP A 146 18.71 -21.93 -9.38
C ASP A 146 19.18 -22.42 -8.00
N LEU A 147 19.23 -21.52 -7.02
CA LEU A 147 19.58 -21.88 -5.65
C LEU A 147 18.58 -22.89 -5.09
N THR A 148 17.28 -22.67 -5.32
CA THR A 148 16.22 -23.57 -4.84
C THR A 148 16.41 -24.97 -5.40
N GLN A 149 16.67 -25.10 -6.70
CA GLN A 149 16.96 -26.39 -7.32
C GLN A 149 18.20 -27.05 -6.73
N LYS A 150 19.32 -26.33 -6.61
CA LYS A 150 20.57 -26.87 -6.07
C LYS A 150 20.43 -27.35 -4.62
N VAL A 151 19.80 -26.55 -3.77
CA VAL A 151 19.63 -26.87 -2.35
C VAL A 151 18.69 -28.07 -2.18
N THR A 152 17.60 -28.13 -2.94
CA THR A 152 16.65 -29.26 -2.88
C THR A 152 17.24 -30.56 -3.42
N SER A 153 18.14 -30.51 -4.42
CA SER A 153 18.85 -31.68 -4.95
C SER A 153 20.12 -32.07 -4.18
N SER A 154 20.54 -31.30 -3.17
CA SER A 154 21.81 -31.50 -2.46
C SER A 154 21.87 -32.71 -1.52
N GLY A 155 20.75 -33.39 -1.26
CA GLY A 155 20.64 -34.45 -0.25
C GLY A 155 20.73 -33.95 1.19
N ALA A 156 20.75 -32.64 1.42
CA ALA A 156 20.77 -32.04 2.75
C ALA A 156 19.47 -32.33 3.54
N SER A 157 19.53 -32.15 4.87
CA SER A 157 18.36 -32.39 5.72
C SER A 157 17.21 -31.42 5.40
N PRO A 158 15.94 -31.84 5.54
CA PRO A 158 14.79 -30.99 5.27
C PRO A 158 14.79 -29.66 6.06
N THR A 159 15.26 -29.69 7.31
CA THR A 159 15.37 -28.51 8.17
C THR A 159 16.42 -27.53 7.64
N PHE A 160 17.56 -28.01 7.16
CA PHE A 160 18.59 -27.18 6.54
C PHE A 160 18.04 -26.52 5.27
N ILE A 161 17.40 -27.31 4.40
CA ILE A 161 16.76 -26.82 3.16
C ILE A 161 15.75 -25.73 3.48
N ALA A 162 14.82 -25.97 4.41
CA ALA A 162 13.78 -25.01 4.76
C ALA A 162 14.36 -23.67 5.27
N ARG A 163 15.39 -23.74 6.12
CA ARG A 163 16.08 -22.55 6.65
C ARG A 163 16.77 -21.76 5.53
N GLU A 164 17.50 -22.46 4.66
CA GLU A 164 18.26 -21.84 3.57
C GLU A 164 17.32 -21.16 2.56
N LEU A 165 16.24 -21.84 2.16
CA LEU A 165 15.24 -21.27 1.26
C LEU A 165 14.51 -20.07 1.88
N SER A 166 14.20 -20.11 3.18
CA SER A 166 13.58 -18.98 3.88
C SER A 166 14.49 -17.75 3.85
N SER A 167 15.77 -17.92 4.20
CA SER A 167 16.78 -16.86 4.15
C SER A 167 16.94 -16.29 2.74
N ALA A 168 17.09 -17.15 1.74
CA ALA A 168 17.28 -16.74 0.36
C ALA A 168 16.08 -16.00 -0.23
N ARG A 169 14.85 -16.43 0.10
CA ARG A 169 13.60 -15.75 -0.30
C ARG A 169 13.49 -14.37 0.35
N ALA A 170 13.81 -14.27 1.64
CA ALA A 170 13.81 -12.99 2.36
C ALA A 170 14.81 -12.01 1.75
N GLN A 171 16.03 -12.48 1.45
CA GLN A 171 17.06 -11.67 0.80
C GLN A 171 16.64 -11.26 -0.62
N ALA A 172 16.07 -12.17 -1.42
CA ALA A 172 15.61 -11.86 -2.77
C ALA A 172 14.53 -10.79 -2.77
N ALA A 173 13.56 -10.90 -1.86
CA ALA A 173 12.52 -9.88 -1.69
C ALA A 173 13.13 -8.52 -1.33
N ALA A 174 14.07 -8.48 -0.37
CA ALA A 174 14.76 -7.25 0.02
C ALA A 174 15.55 -6.64 -1.14
N ASP A 175 16.30 -7.44 -1.89
CA ASP A 175 17.10 -6.99 -3.04
C ASP A 175 16.22 -6.37 -4.13
N ILE A 176 15.09 -7.02 -4.46
CA ILE A 176 14.11 -6.54 -5.45
C ILE A 176 13.50 -5.20 -5.00
N LEU A 177 13.09 -5.08 -3.75
CA LEU A 177 12.50 -3.85 -3.21
C LEU A 177 13.53 -2.71 -3.19
N ASN A 178 14.77 -2.99 -2.78
CA ASN A 178 15.86 -2.00 -2.77
C ASN A 178 16.20 -1.54 -4.20
N LEU A 179 16.26 -2.46 -5.16
CA LEU A 179 16.48 -2.13 -6.58
C LEU A 179 15.35 -1.27 -7.12
N ALA A 180 14.09 -1.60 -6.80
CA ALA A 180 12.93 -0.81 -7.20
C ALA A 180 12.98 0.61 -6.63
N HIS A 181 13.37 0.75 -5.36
CA HIS A 181 13.49 2.05 -4.72
C HIS A 181 14.60 2.90 -5.35
N ALA A 182 15.78 2.30 -5.60
CA ALA A 182 16.91 2.96 -6.25
C ALA A 182 16.57 3.38 -7.69
N GLY A 183 15.85 2.54 -8.44
CA GLY A 183 15.38 2.82 -9.80
C GLY A 183 14.10 3.67 -9.88
N ARG A 184 13.62 4.23 -8.76
CA ARG A 184 12.41 5.07 -8.67
C ARG A 184 11.12 4.40 -9.14
N VAL A 185 11.02 3.08 -9.00
CA VAL A 185 9.79 2.29 -9.16
C VAL A 185 9.18 2.09 -7.78
N ARG A 186 8.71 3.17 -7.17
CA ARG A 186 8.39 3.22 -5.72
C ARG A 186 6.92 3.07 -5.40
N THR A 187 6.04 3.05 -6.39
CA THR A 187 4.61 2.96 -6.13
C THR A 187 4.22 1.60 -5.55
N GLY A 188 3.16 1.60 -4.77
CA GLY A 188 2.49 0.41 -4.31
C GLY A 188 1.05 0.71 -3.96
N LYS A 189 0.26 -0.31 -3.65
CA LYS A 189 -1.18 -0.17 -3.45
C LYS A 189 -1.73 -0.99 -2.29
N TRP A 190 -2.68 -0.40 -1.58
CA TRP A 190 -3.64 -1.16 -0.78
C TRP A 190 -4.65 -1.83 -1.70
N MET A 191 -4.90 -3.12 -1.50
CA MET A 191 -5.85 -3.92 -2.28
C MET A 191 -7.09 -4.26 -1.43
N LEU A 192 -8.24 -3.75 -1.85
CA LEU A 192 -9.55 -3.98 -1.24
C LEU A 192 -10.38 -4.87 -2.17
N PHE A 193 -11.14 -5.78 -1.58
CA PHE A 193 -12.01 -6.72 -2.27
C PHE A 193 -13.41 -6.58 -1.70
N HIS A 194 -14.35 -6.10 -2.51
CA HIS A 194 -15.74 -5.88 -2.09
C HIS A 194 -16.72 -6.59 -3.03
N PRO A 195 -17.86 -7.09 -2.52
CA PRO A 195 -18.90 -7.69 -3.36
C PRO A 195 -19.38 -6.71 -4.44
N ALA A 196 -19.72 -7.25 -5.61
CA ALA A 196 -20.19 -6.46 -6.76
C ALA A 196 -21.38 -5.54 -6.42
N VAL A 197 -22.23 -5.91 -5.45
CA VAL A 197 -23.37 -5.09 -5.02
C VAL A 197 -22.98 -3.80 -4.30
N ALA A 198 -21.82 -3.77 -3.64
CA ALA A 198 -21.35 -2.61 -2.86
C ALA A 198 -20.28 -1.79 -3.59
N VAL A 199 -19.82 -2.25 -4.77
CA VAL A 199 -18.64 -1.67 -5.44
C VAL A 199 -18.84 -0.21 -5.84
N ASN A 200 -20.05 0.18 -6.26
CA ASN A 200 -20.32 1.57 -6.64
C ASN A 200 -20.19 2.52 -5.44
N GLU A 201 -20.78 2.15 -4.29
CA GLU A 201 -20.71 2.95 -3.06
C GLU A 201 -19.26 3.05 -2.54
N VAL A 202 -18.53 1.93 -2.53
CA VAL A 202 -17.12 1.89 -2.15
C VAL A 202 -16.28 2.75 -3.09
N TRP A 203 -16.51 2.63 -4.40
CA TRP A 203 -15.76 3.39 -5.39
C TRP A 203 -16.02 4.88 -5.28
N GLU A 204 -17.26 5.30 -5.03
CA GLU A 204 -17.60 6.69 -4.79
C GLU A 204 -16.81 7.27 -3.60
N LEU A 205 -16.78 6.57 -2.46
CA LEU A 205 -16.02 6.99 -1.28
C LEU A 205 -14.52 7.14 -1.59
N VAL A 206 -13.95 6.14 -2.27
CA VAL A 206 -12.53 6.15 -2.68
C VAL A 206 -12.25 7.27 -3.68
N ALA A 207 -13.13 7.47 -4.65
CA ALA A 207 -12.97 8.49 -5.69
C ALA A 207 -13.01 9.90 -5.10
N ARG A 208 -14.00 10.19 -4.24
CA ARG A 208 -14.10 11.47 -3.52
C ARG A 208 -12.87 11.73 -2.66
N ALA A 209 -12.47 10.77 -1.84
CA ALA A 209 -11.32 10.92 -0.95
C ALA A 209 -9.99 11.05 -1.74
N THR A 210 -9.86 10.39 -2.89
CA THR A 210 -8.68 10.53 -3.77
C THR A 210 -8.65 11.91 -4.44
N ALA A 211 -9.77 12.37 -5.01
CA ALA A 211 -9.88 13.68 -5.64
C ALA A 211 -9.65 14.84 -4.65
N ASN A 212 -9.99 14.63 -3.37
CA ASN A 212 -9.81 15.61 -2.29
C ASN A 212 -8.44 15.54 -1.60
N ASN A 213 -7.47 14.80 -2.15
CA ASN A 213 -6.13 14.64 -1.55
C ASN A 213 -6.15 14.03 -0.13
N GLU A 214 -7.12 13.16 0.17
CA GLU A 214 -7.20 12.48 1.46
C GLU A 214 -6.55 11.09 1.41
N LEU A 215 -6.61 10.43 0.25
CA LEU A 215 -5.92 9.16 -0.01
C LEU A 215 -4.54 9.41 -0.62
N GLY A 216 -4.01 8.44 -1.37
CA GLY A 216 -2.68 8.54 -1.96
C GLY A 216 -2.68 9.22 -3.33
N VAL A 217 -1.89 8.71 -4.28
CA VAL A 217 -1.61 9.38 -5.55
C VAL A 217 -2.64 9.10 -6.65
N ALA A 218 -3.31 7.94 -6.56
CA ALA A 218 -4.33 7.49 -7.49
C ALA A 218 -5.13 6.35 -6.88
N ALA A 219 -6.25 6.00 -7.51
CA ALA A 219 -6.96 4.77 -7.26
C ALA A 219 -7.47 4.15 -8.57
N LYS A 220 -7.70 2.85 -8.55
CA LYS A 220 -8.35 2.12 -9.66
C LYS A 220 -9.35 1.10 -9.15
N VAL A 221 -10.37 0.81 -9.95
CA VAL A 221 -11.35 -0.24 -9.68
C VAL A 221 -11.54 -1.13 -10.90
N ALA A 222 -11.70 -2.43 -10.65
CA ALA A 222 -12.02 -3.40 -11.69
C ALA A 222 -13.45 -3.15 -12.21
N PRO A 223 -13.65 -3.00 -13.53
CA PRO A 223 -14.97 -2.99 -14.14
C PRO A 223 -15.59 -4.40 -14.10
N ARG A 224 -16.80 -4.54 -14.65
CA ARG A 224 -17.52 -5.81 -14.74
C ARG A 224 -16.83 -6.81 -15.63
N ALA A 225 -16.27 -7.86 -15.03
CA ALA A 225 -15.65 -8.95 -15.75
C ALA A 225 -16.69 -9.68 -16.64
N PRO A 226 -16.27 -10.28 -17.77
CA PRO A 226 -17.13 -11.19 -18.51
C PRO A 226 -17.57 -12.36 -17.61
N PHE A 227 -18.86 -12.70 -17.64
CA PHE A 227 -19.46 -13.77 -16.83
C PHE A 227 -19.36 -13.54 -15.32
N ASP A 228 -19.41 -12.28 -14.90
CA ASP A 228 -19.36 -11.91 -13.50
C ASP A 228 -20.48 -12.56 -12.68
N ASP A 229 -20.10 -13.29 -11.64
CA ASP A 229 -21.03 -13.72 -10.59
C ASP A 229 -21.24 -12.54 -9.63
N VAL A 230 -22.48 -12.34 -9.18
CA VAL A 230 -22.83 -11.37 -8.12
C VAL A 230 -22.01 -11.60 -6.84
N ARG A 231 -21.52 -12.83 -6.63
CA ARG A 231 -20.64 -13.21 -5.52
C ARG A 231 -19.17 -12.86 -5.72
N SER A 232 -18.78 -12.44 -6.91
CA SER A 232 -17.38 -12.11 -7.19
C SER A 232 -17.00 -10.77 -6.55
N ASP A 233 -15.87 -10.78 -5.86
CA ASP A 233 -15.31 -9.57 -5.30
C ASP A 233 -14.69 -8.71 -6.40
N ARG A 234 -14.92 -7.40 -6.32
CA ARG A 234 -14.30 -6.37 -7.12
C ARG A 234 -13.05 -5.86 -6.43
N LEU A 235 -11.95 -5.83 -7.18
CA LEU A 235 -10.70 -5.24 -6.73
C LEU A 235 -10.76 -3.72 -6.85
N VAL A 236 -10.53 -3.04 -5.72
CA VAL A 236 -10.24 -1.61 -5.64
C VAL A 236 -8.81 -1.45 -5.14
N CYS A 237 -7.99 -0.68 -5.84
CA CYS A 237 -6.63 -0.38 -5.42
C CYS A 237 -6.47 1.11 -5.12
N ILE A 238 -5.80 1.42 -4.01
CA ILE A 238 -5.45 2.78 -3.61
C ILE A 238 -3.94 2.88 -3.55
N TYR A 239 -3.35 3.73 -4.38
CA TYR A 239 -1.91 3.84 -4.58
C TYR A 239 -1.27 4.86 -3.65
N THR A 240 -0.12 4.53 -3.09
CA THR A 240 0.76 5.50 -2.42
C THR A 240 2.00 5.80 -3.26
N ALA A 241 2.66 6.91 -2.93
CA ALA A 241 3.76 7.43 -3.72
C ALA A 241 5.03 6.57 -3.61
N ASP A 242 5.30 6.08 -2.40
CA ASP A 242 6.45 5.27 -2.04
C ASP A 242 6.00 4.13 -1.12
N PHE A 243 6.27 2.89 -1.50
CA PHE A 243 5.95 1.71 -0.72
C PHE A 243 6.83 1.56 0.51
N MET A 244 8.00 2.21 0.58
CA MET A 244 8.86 2.24 1.76
C MET A 244 8.50 3.39 2.72
N ASP A 245 7.71 4.38 2.28
CA ASP A 245 7.17 5.41 3.16
C ASP A 245 6.03 4.84 4.01
N ARG A 246 6.43 4.14 5.08
CA ARG A 246 5.50 3.54 6.04
C ARG A 246 4.58 4.60 6.68
N CYS A 247 5.02 5.85 6.75
CA CYS A 247 4.19 6.94 7.25
C CYS A 247 3.02 7.23 6.33
N ASP A 248 3.27 7.41 5.02
CA ASP A 248 2.22 7.65 4.04
C ASP A 248 1.32 6.42 3.85
N VAL A 249 1.91 5.21 3.79
CA VAL A 249 1.16 3.95 3.71
C VAL A 249 0.19 3.79 4.89
N GLY A 250 0.65 4.07 6.11
CA GLY A 250 -0.16 4.04 7.32
C GLY A 250 -1.21 5.16 7.38
N ARG A 251 -0.88 6.36 6.90
CA ARG A 251 -1.81 7.50 6.79
C ARG A 251 -2.99 7.16 5.87
N VAL A 252 -2.71 6.60 4.70
CA VAL A 252 -3.76 6.17 3.77
C VAL A 252 -4.63 5.08 4.39
N LEU A 253 -4.02 4.09 5.06
CA LEU A 253 -4.79 3.06 5.77
C LEU A 253 -5.68 3.65 6.88
N LYS A 254 -5.17 4.62 7.65
CA LYS A 254 -5.97 5.32 8.67
C LYS A 254 -7.19 5.98 8.03
N ARG A 255 -7.03 6.66 6.90
CA ARG A 255 -8.15 7.27 6.17
C ARG A 255 -9.14 6.22 5.66
N LEU A 256 -8.66 5.09 5.14
CA LEU A 256 -9.52 3.97 4.75
C LEU A 256 -10.34 3.42 5.92
N ARG A 257 -9.78 3.38 7.14
CA ARG A 257 -10.51 2.99 8.36
C ARG A 257 -11.59 4.00 8.75
N GLU A 258 -11.29 5.30 8.68
CA GLU A 258 -12.27 6.36 8.92
C GLU A 258 -13.43 6.32 7.93
N LEU A 259 -13.18 5.92 6.68
CA LEU A 259 -14.19 5.69 5.65
C LEU A 259 -14.92 4.35 5.80
N LYS A 260 -14.60 3.53 6.82
CA LYS A 260 -15.14 2.18 7.03
C LYS A 260 -14.91 1.24 5.84
N LEU A 261 -13.79 1.41 5.13
CA LEU A 261 -13.34 0.55 4.02
C LEU A 261 -12.23 -0.42 4.43
N ALA A 262 -11.70 -0.26 5.65
CA ALA A 262 -10.82 -1.21 6.31
C ALA A 262 -11.11 -1.18 7.82
N GLY A 263 -10.83 -2.25 8.54
CA GLY A 263 -11.14 -2.30 9.98
C GLY A 263 -10.83 -3.64 10.61
N SER A 264 -10.99 -3.71 11.94
CA SER A 264 -10.87 -4.96 12.71
C SER A 264 -12.06 -5.90 12.50
N ASP A 265 -13.22 -5.35 12.15
CA ASP A 265 -14.46 -6.03 11.81
C ASP A 265 -14.54 -6.45 10.33
N GLN A 266 -13.54 -6.05 9.52
CA GLN A 266 -13.48 -6.32 8.09
C GLN A 266 -12.34 -7.27 7.72
N ARG A 267 -12.39 -7.79 6.49
CA ARG A 267 -11.34 -8.64 5.94
C ARG A 267 -10.00 -7.88 5.96
N ARG A 268 -8.94 -8.57 6.38
CA ARG A 268 -7.58 -8.02 6.33
C ARG A 268 -7.22 -7.65 4.90
N ILE A 269 -6.76 -6.42 4.70
CA ILE A 269 -6.28 -5.92 3.40
C ILE A 269 -4.76 -5.95 3.37
N TYR A 270 -4.22 -6.04 2.16
CA TYR A 270 -2.79 -6.23 1.91
C TYR A 270 -2.25 -5.12 1.02
N TYR A 271 -0.98 -4.79 1.25
CA TYR A 271 -0.26 -3.77 0.51
C TYR A 271 0.78 -4.42 -0.41
N LYS A 272 0.65 -4.18 -1.71
CA LYS A 272 1.52 -4.76 -2.75
C LYS A 272 2.31 -3.65 -3.48
N PRO A 273 3.64 -3.72 -3.51
CA PRO A 273 4.47 -2.86 -4.36
C PRO A 273 4.24 -3.12 -5.84
N ASP A 274 4.25 -2.08 -6.68
CA ASP A 274 4.01 -2.22 -8.12
C ASP A 274 5.10 -3.04 -8.80
N ILE A 275 6.33 -2.99 -8.30
CA ILE A 275 7.42 -3.85 -8.81
C ILE A 275 7.05 -5.33 -8.78
N TYR A 276 6.33 -5.80 -7.76
CA TYR A 276 5.88 -7.19 -7.70
C TYR A 276 4.85 -7.51 -8.78
N THR A 277 4.00 -6.55 -9.16
CA THR A 277 3.13 -6.76 -10.33
C THR A 277 3.95 -6.82 -11.61
N TYR A 278 4.84 -5.86 -11.84
CA TYR A 278 5.64 -5.80 -13.07
C TYR A 278 6.47 -7.04 -13.35
N ILE A 279 6.91 -7.76 -12.32
CA ILE A 279 7.71 -9.00 -12.46
C ILE A 279 6.90 -10.28 -12.21
N GLY A 280 5.57 -10.19 -12.14
CA GLY A 280 4.69 -11.36 -12.05
C GLY A 280 4.66 -12.05 -10.68
N ILE A 281 5.08 -11.39 -9.60
CA ILE A 281 4.91 -11.92 -8.24
C ILE A 281 3.44 -11.74 -7.84
N SER A 282 2.72 -12.86 -7.83
CA SER A 282 1.34 -13.01 -7.37
C SER A 282 1.24 -14.07 -6.26
N SER A 283 0.04 -14.26 -5.70
CA SER A 283 -0.18 -15.35 -4.73
C SER A 283 0.10 -16.70 -5.39
N GLY A 284 0.89 -17.55 -4.72
CA GLY A 284 1.27 -18.85 -5.28
C GLY A 284 2.35 -18.79 -6.37
N ASN A 285 3.10 -17.68 -6.49
CA ASN A 285 4.23 -17.58 -7.42
C ASN A 285 5.27 -18.71 -7.21
N PRO A 286 5.98 -19.13 -8.29
CA PRO A 286 6.87 -20.29 -8.24
C PRO A 286 8.09 -20.12 -7.32
N TRP A 287 8.44 -18.89 -6.95
CA TRP A 287 9.59 -18.61 -6.09
C TRP A 287 9.25 -18.70 -4.60
N GLY A 288 7.97 -18.80 -4.24
CA GLY A 288 7.51 -18.84 -2.85
C GLY A 288 7.67 -17.51 -2.11
N LEU A 289 7.70 -16.39 -2.83
CA LEU A 289 7.76 -15.05 -2.24
C LEU A 289 6.37 -14.60 -1.78
N SER A 290 6.30 -13.77 -0.73
CA SER A 290 5.05 -13.08 -0.39
C SER A 290 4.72 -12.05 -1.48
N ALA A 291 3.46 -12.03 -1.93
CA ALA A 291 2.97 -11.06 -2.91
C ALA A 291 2.61 -9.69 -2.30
N SER A 292 2.85 -9.50 -1.00
CA SER A 292 2.57 -8.26 -0.28
C SER A 292 3.63 -8.02 0.80
N ILE A 293 3.94 -6.76 1.06
CA ILE A 293 4.96 -6.36 2.03
C ILE A 293 4.36 -5.87 3.35
N TYR A 294 3.11 -5.42 3.34
CA TYR A 294 2.35 -5.08 4.54
C TYR A 294 0.93 -5.64 4.49
N ASN A 295 0.31 -5.70 5.65
CA ASN A 295 -1.11 -5.92 5.84
C ASN A 295 -1.70 -4.91 6.82
N SER A 296 -3.03 -4.79 6.86
CA SER A 296 -3.68 -3.80 7.73
C SER A 296 -3.43 -3.99 9.23
N GLY A 297 -2.96 -5.16 9.68
CA GLY A 297 -2.57 -5.41 11.07
C GLY A 297 -1.22 -4.77 11.46
N ASP A 298 -0.35 -4.48 10.49
CA ASP A 298 1.01 -3.97 10.73
C ASP A 298 1.04 -2.48 11.16
N PHE A 299 -0.13 -1.84 11.17
CA PHE A 299 -0.34 -0.42 11.46
C PHE A 299 -1.42 -0.24 12.55
N SER A 300 -1.32 -1.04 13.61
CA SER A 300 -2.22 -0.98 14.76
C SER A 300 -1.97 0.26 15.61
#